data_AF-A0A662ZAR2-F1
#
_entry.id   AF-A0A662ZAR2-F1
#
_cell.length_a   1.000
_cell.length_b   1.000
_cell.length_c   1.000
_cell.angle_alpha   90.00
_cell.angle_beta   90.00
_cell.angle_gamma   90.00
#
_symmetry.space_group_name_H-M   'P 1'
#
loop_
_entity.id
_entity.type
_entity.pdbx_description
1 polymer ?
#
loop_
_entity_poly.entity_id
_entity_poly.type
_entity_poly.pdbx_seq_one_letter_code
_entity_poly.pdbx_strand_id
1 'polypeptide(L)'
;MKPVYDGYCFSRRADKTVYNSSMCLYYLTKVRQEQTFLNPEDYLDPACDQDGYKLEQLFSLADKETVDTIIDRYLQGEPFNLLKLSENINLNQVRKYSREQLLSMLYYLGYLTVNRNSTLDSGISLVIPNQFMSKLFAKCTIEFRFRNNAVFSSQKLDVSEMLSVEDDLSSFASSCTEFLSLIMSNQVLVHMKEMALNLVLYAKLEELSKDDFEVRLQKSLRVVGEGEKFADLVVTVNKGTDTECIYLIELKYLTKTEASDKSGESSLKNTIMDAKEQVLKYKSALDFKGKNIKAYAMVFAGPDCVYCEQQ
;
A
#
# COMPACT_ATOMS: atom_id res chain seq x y z
N MET A 1 -16.81 0.14 4.52
CA MET A 1 -16.42 -0.23 5.92
C MET A 1 -15.67 -1.55 5.94
N LYS A 2 -16.20 -2.61 5.32
CA LYS A 2 -15.63 -3.96 5.35
C LYS A 2 -14.13 -4.00 5.02
N PRO A 3 -13.65 -3.40 3.93
CA PRO A 3 -12.24 -3.47 3.56
C PRO A 3 -11.26 -2.75 4.51
N VAL A 4 -11.78 -1.85 5.36
CA VAL A 4 -10.99 -1.03 6.28
C VAL A 4 -11.08 -1.55 7.71
N TYR A 5 -12.25 -2.06 8.14
CA TYR A 5 -12.52 -2.40 9.55
C TYR A 5 -12.76 -3.90 9.81
N ASP A 6 -13.12 -4.69 8.80
CA ASP A 6 -13.28 -6.15 8.92
C ASP A 6 -11.93 -6.86 8.75
N GLY A 7 -11.90 -8.18 8.76
CA GLY A 7 -10.75 -9.00 8.39
C GLY A 7 -10.04 -9.66 9.56
N TYR A 8 -10.42 -9.33 10.79
CA TYR A 8 -9.84 -9.95 11.98
C TYR A 8 -10.33 -11.38 12.18
N CYS A 9 -9.41 -12.28 12.46
CA CYS A 9 -9.63 -13.69 12.70
C CYS A 9 -8.75 -14.18 13.86
N PHE A 10 -9.37 -14.81 14.86
CA PHE A 10 -8.67 -15.29 16.06
C PHE A 10 -8.52 -16.81 16.10
N SER A 11 -8.98 -17.51 15.06
CA SER A 11 -8.90 -18.97 14.98
C SER A 11 -8.84 -19.43 13.53
N ARG A 12 -7.94 -20.36 13.21
CA ARG A 12 -7.87 -20.99 11.88
C ARG A 12 -9.16 -21.71 11.50
N ARG A 13 -9.98 -22.08 12.50
CA ARG A 13 -11.27 -22.76 12.31
C ARG A 13 -12.44 -21.79 12.10
N ALA A 14 -12.21 -20.48 12.15
CA ALA A 14 -13.27 -19.50 11.97
C ALA A 14 -13.77 -19.49 10.52
N ASP A 15 -15.08 -19.58 10.35
CA ASP A 15 -15.77 -19.46 9.07
C ASP A 15 -15.86 -18.00 8.59
N LYS A 16 -15.83 -17.06 9.54
CA LYS A 16 -15.99 -15.62 9.30
C LYS A 16 -14.90 -14.80 10.02
N THR A 17 -14.68 -13.61 9.50
CA THR A 17 -13.90 -12.56 10.15
C THR A 17 -14.81 -11.65 10.98
N VAL A 18 -14.22 -10.85 11.84
CA VAL A 18 -14.92 -9.87 12.66
C VAL A 18 -14.42 -8.45 12.40
N TYR A 19 -15.30 -7.50 12.63
CA TYR A 19 -14.99 -6.08 12.59
C TYR A 19 -14.25 -5.65 13.84
N ASN A 20 -13.33 -4.69 13.68
CA ASN A 20 -12.79 -3.92 14.80
C ASN A 20 -13.92 -3.11 15.45
N SER A 21 -14.28 -3.47 16.69
CA SER A 21 -15.40 -2.88 17.40
C SER A 21 -15.20 -1.39 17.70
N SER A 22 -13.98 -0.97 18.05
CA SER A 22 -13.68 0.42 18.38
C SER A 22 -13.85 1.32 17.15
N MET A 23 -13.30 0.91 16.01
CA MET A 23 -13.46 1.63 14.74
C MET A 23 -14.94 1.72 14.33
N CYS A 24 -15.72 0.65 14.51
CA CYS A 24 -17.15 0.67 14.21
C CYS A 24 -17.93 1.66 15.11
N LEU A 25 -17.68 1.65 16.42
CA LEU A 25 -18.35 2.54 17.35
C LEU A 25 -18.00 4.01 17.11
N TYR A 26 -16.74 4.29 16.78
CA TYR A 26 -16.30 5.62 16.40
C TYR A 26 -16.99 6.10 15.12
N TYR A 27 -17.00 5.26 14.07
CA TYR A 27 -17.67 5.57 12.81
C TYR A 27 -19.15 5.86 13.00
N LEU A 28 -19.87 5.03 13.77
CA LEU A 28 -21.29 5.27 14.07
C LEU A 28 -21.51 6.59 14.83
N THR A 29 -20.57 6.96 15.70
CA THR A 29 -20.60 8.27 16.38
C THR A 29 -20.47 9.41 15.38
N LYS A 30 -19.58 9.28 14.39
CA LYS A 30 -19.39 10.29 13.32
C LYS A 30 -20.58 10.38 12.37
N VAL A 31 -21.12 9.26 11.91
CA VAL A 31 -22.35 9.25 11.10
C VAL A 31 -23.50 9.93 11.82
N ARG A 32 -23.64 9.70 13.14
CA ARG A 32 -24.64 10.39 13.96
C ARG A 32 -24.37 11.90 14.06
N GLN A 33 -23.12 12.35 14.14
CA GLN A 33 -22.78 13.78 14.21
C GLN A 33 -23.02 14.48 12.88
N GLU A 34 -22.56 13.89 11.78
CA GLU A 34 -22.63 14.46 10.43
C GLU A 34 -23.99 14.24 9.74
N GLN A 35 -24.86 13.39 10.30
CA GLN A 35 -26.17 13.02 9.75
C GLN A 35 -26.11 12.46 8.32
N THR A 36 -24.97 11.85 7.95
CA THR A 36 -24.76 11.25 6.64
C THR A 36 -23.82 10.06 6.72
N PHE A 37 -23.89 9.15 5.75
CA PHE A 37 -22.94 8.04 5.64
C PHE A 37 -21.60 8.57 5.11
N LEU A 38 -20.53 8.25 5.85
CA LEU A 38 -19.19 8.74 5.60
C LEU A 38 -18.30 7.65 4.99
N ASN A 39 -17.23 8.07 4.30
CA ASN A 39 -16.21 7.15 3.79
C ASN A 39 -15.29 6.67 4.95
N PRO A 40 -15.24 5.37 5.28
CA PRO A 40 -14.57 4.89 6.51
C PRO A 40 -13.07 5.18 6.61
N GLU A 41 -12.38 5.34 5.48
CA GLU A 41 -10.96 5.67 5.40
C GLU A 41 -10.65 7.11 5.82
N ASP A 42 -11.63 8.02 5.74
CA ASP A 42 -11.49 9.42 6.14
C ASP A 42 -11.89 9.64 7.61
N TYR A 43 -12.49 8.64 8.26
CA TYR A 43 -13.03 8.74 9.63
C TYR A 43 -12.57 7.57 10.47
N LEU A 44 -11.36 7.68 11.02
CA LEU A 44 -10.73 6.65 11.83
C LEU A 44 -10.76 7.05 13.30
N ASP A 45 -10.84 6.04 14.18
CA ASP A 45 -10.72 6.25 15.62
C ASP A 45 -9.37 6.94 15.90
N PRO A 46 -9.32 8.09 16.61
CA PRO A 46 -8.08 8.76 16.95
C PRO A 46 -7.08 7.86 17.71
N ALA A 47 -7.57 6.83 18.40
CA ALA A 47 -6.72 5.81 19.01
C ALA A 47 -5.98 4.98 17.95
N CYS A 48 -6.61 4.74 16.80
CA CYS A 48 -6.02 4.10 15.62
C CYS A 48 -5.08 5.02 14.85
N ASP A 49 -5.30 6.34 14.86
CA ASP A 49 -4.36 7.29 14.24
C ASP A 49 -2.98 7.28 14.95
N GLN A 50 -2.96 7.02 16.26
CA GLN A 50 -1.72 6.81 17.02
C GLN A 50 -1.04 5.47 16.70
N ASP A 51 -1.72 4.52 16.07
CA ASP A 51 -1.20 3.17 15.86
C ASP A 51 -0.05 3.14 14.84
N GLY A 52 0.07 4.13 13.95
CA GLY A 52 1.24 4.26 13.08
C GLY A 52 2.52 4.54 13.86
N TYR A 53 2.49 5.52 14.77
CA TYR A 53 3.63 5.85 15.64
C TYR A 53 3.97 4.68 16.59
N LYS A 54 2.96 4.00 17.12
CA LYS A 54 3.17 2.79 17.94
C LYS A 54 3.79 1.65 17.13
N LEU A 55 3.40 1.46 15.88
CA LEU A 55 3.98 0.43 15.01
C LEU A 55 5.47 0.70 14.75
N GLU A 56 5.81 1.94 14.43
CA GLU A 56 7.21 2.38 14.27
C GLU A 56 8.01 2.16 15.56
N GLN A 57 7.44 2.51 16.72
CA GLN A 57 8.06 2.23 18.02
C GLN A 57 8.28 0.72 18.23
N LEU A 58 7.29 -0.13 17.97
CA LEU A 58 7.44 -1.59 18.13
C LEU A 58 8.58 -2.14 17.27
N PHE A 59 8.70 -1.67 16.03
CA PHE A 59 9.78 -2.06 15.14
C PHE A 59 11.14 -1.59 15.67
N SER A 60 11.22 -0.39 16.25
CA SER A 60 12.46 0.13 16.85
C SER A 60 12.96 -0.70 18.05
N LEU A 61 12.07 -1.48 18.70
CA LEU A 61 12.41 -2.36 19.83
C LEU A 61 13.02 -3.71 19.39
N ALA A 62 13.05 -4.02 18.10
CA ALA A 62 13.68 -5.22 17.55
C ALA A 62 15.04 -4.90 16.90
N ASP A 63 15.79 -5.94 16.56
CA ASP A 63 17.01 -5.79 15.77
C ASP A 63 16.68 -5.52 14.29
N LYS A 64 17.66 -4.94 13.58
CA LYS A 64 17.46 -4.48 12.19
C LYS A 64 17.12 -5.65 11.26
N GLU A 65 17.75 -6.81 11.43
CA GLU A 65 17.52 -7.99 10.59
C GLU A 65 16.09 -8.53 10.76
N THR A 66 15.60 -8.57 12.00
CA THR A 66 14.20 -8.91 12.30
C THR A 66 13.23 -7.95 11.61
N VAL A 67 13.48 -6.65 11.68
CA VAL A 67 12.63 -5.62 11.05
C VAL A 67 12.66 -5.75 9.52
N ASP A 68 13.85 -5.84 8.92
CA ASP A 68 14.04 -6.01 7.48
C ASP A 68 13.30 -7.27 7.00
N THR A 69 13.40 -8.38 7.72
CA THR A 69 12.68 -9.63 7.40
C THR A 69 11.16 -9.44 7.42
N ILE A 70 10.62 -8.69 8.38
CA ILE A 70 9.17 -8.43 8.45
C ILE A 70 8.74 -7.53 7.29
N ILE A 71 9.49 -6.48 6.99
CA ILE A 71 9.23 -5.57 5.87
C ILE A 71 9.28 -6.32 4.54
N ASP A 72 10.30 -7.15 4.31
CA ASP A 72 10.45 -7.90 3.07
C ASP A 72 9.25 -8.83 2.84
N ARG A 73 8.77 -9.50 3.88
CA ARG A 73 7.59 -10.37 3.77
C ARG A 73 6.30 -9.60 3.54
N TYR A 74 6.16 -8.41 4.14
CA TYR A 74 5.07 -7.49 3.84
C TYR A 74 5.09 -7.07 2.37
N LEU A 75 6.25 -6.63 1.85
CA LEU A 75 6.43 -6.21 0.46
C LEU A 75 6.18 -7.36 -0.53
N GLN A 76 6.46 -8.60 -0.12
CA GLN A 76 6.20 -9.79 -0.93
C GLN A 76 4.74 -10.29 -0.89
N GLY A 77 3.90 -9.72 -0.01
CA GLY A 77 2.52 -10.15 0.22
C GLY A 77 2.42 -11.50 0.94
N GLU A 78 3.46 -11.90 1.69
CA GLU A 78 3.52 -13.20 2.33
C GLU A 78 2.99 -13.20 3.77
N PRO A 79 2.38 -14.31 4.24
CA PRO A 79 1.89 -14.41 5.61
C PRO A 79 3.03 -14.64 6.60
N PHE A 80 3.01 -14.01 7.78
CA PHE A 80 4.00 -14.14 8.86
C PHE A 80 3.87 -15.46 9.63
N ASN A 81 4.79 -16.40 9.42
CA ASN A 81 4.71 -17.73 10.03
C ASN A 81 5.55 -17.82 11.31
N LEU A 82 4.98 -18.47 12.32
CA LEU A 82 5.55 -18.74 13.65
C LEU A 82 5.22 -20.17 14.09
N LEU A 83 6.06 -20.75 14.96
CA LEU A 83 5.73 -22.03 15.61
C LEU A 83 4.63 -21.86 16.66
N LYS A 84 4.67 -20.77 17.42
CA LYS A 84 3.64 -20.37 18.38
C LYS A 84 3.74 -18.88 18.67
N LEU A 85 2.70 -18.32 19.27
CA LEU A 85 2.75 -16.98 19.84
C LEU A 85 3.51 -17.02 21.17
N SER A 86 4.27 -15.98 21.45
CA SER A 86 4.90 -15.81 22.76
C SER A 86 3.82 -15.52 23.80
N GLU A 87 3.74 -16.36 24.84
CA GLU A 87 2.76 -16.23 25.93
C GLU A 87 3.15 -15.16 26.94
N ASN A 88 4.45 -14.86 27.06
CA ASN A 88 4.99 -13.89 28.00
C ASN A 88 5.93 -12.91 27.29
N ILE A 89 5.62 -11.63 27.36
CA ILE A 89 6.40 -10.54 26.75
C ILE A 89 6.74 -9.56 27.87
N ASN A 90 8.02 -9.48 28.22
CA ASN A 90 8.48 -8.56 29.26
C ASN A 90 8.65 -7.16 28.67
N LEU A 91 7.70 -6.26 28.97
CA LEU A 91 7.72 -4.88 28.48
C LEU A 91 8.90 -4.05 29.01
N ASN A 92 9.52 -4.48 30.12
CA ASN A 92 10.65 -3.82 30.77
C ASN A 92 12.00 -4.45 30.40
N GLN A 93 12.05 -5.28 29.36
CA GLN A 93 13.30 -5.94 29.00
C GLN A 93 14.31 -4.95 28.40
N VAL A 94 15.57 -5.14 28.77
CA VAL A 94 16.69 -4.32 28.25
C VAL A 94 17.16 -4.81 26.88
N ARG A 95 16.89 -6.08 26.54
CA ARG A 95 17.26 -6.69 25.26
C ARG A 95 16.22 -6.37 24.18
N LYS A 96 16.67 -6.34 22.93
CA LYS A 96 15.77 -6.24 21.77
C LYS A 96 14.83 -7.45 21.70
N TYR A 97 13.60 -7.22 21.24
CA TYR A 97 12.63 -8.30 21.04
C TYR A 97 13.04 -9.18 19.86
N SER A 98 12.91 -10.49 20.04
CA SER A 98 13.03 -11.45 18.95
C SER A 98 11.88 -11.32 17.95
N ARG A 99 12.07 -11.87 16.74
CA ARG A 99 11.01 -11.97 15.73
C ARG A 99 9.71 -12.59 16.26
N GLU A 100 9.78 -13.64 17.08
CA GLU A 100 8.59 -14.27 17.67
C GLU A 100 7.85 -13.31 18.60
N GLN A 101 8.57 -12.63 19.48
CA GLN A 101 7.97 -11.67 20.41
C GLN A 101 7.38 -10.47 19.68
N LEU A 102 8.09 -9.92 18.69
CA LEU A 102 7.60 -8.79 17.90
C LEU A 102 6.32 -9.15 17.14
N LEU A 103 6.32 -10.25 16.38
CA LEU A 103 5.12 -10.70 15.67
C LEU A 103 3.95 -11.04 16.62
N SER A 104 4.26 -11.55 17.81
CA SER A 104 3.24 -11.78 18.86
C SER A 104 2.65 -10.47 19.38
N MET A 105 3.48 -9.44 19.64
CA MET A 105 3.00 -8.10 20.01
C MET A 105 2.10 -7.51 18.91
N LEU A 106 2.52 -7.60 17.65
CA LEU A 106 1.74 -7.12 16.52
C LEU A 106 0.39 -7.83 16.40
N TYR A 107 0.34 -9.14 16.68
CA TYR A 107 -0.91 -9.89 16.76
C TYR A 107 -1.80 -9.43 17.93
N TYR A 108 -1.26 -9.34 19.15
CA TYR A 108 -2.04 -8.96 20.33
C TYR A 108 -2.57 -7.53 20.27
N LEU A 109 -1.86 -6.64 19.58
CA LEU A 109 -2.27 -5.25 19.37
C LEU A 109 -3.15 -5.06 18.13
N GLY A 110 -3.44 -6.13 17.37
CA GLY A 110 -4.37 -6.08 16.24
C GLY A 110 -3.79 -5.54 14.93
N TYR A 111 -2.46 -5.44 14.80
CA TYR A 111 -1.80 -5.18 13.52
C TYR A 111 -1.78 -6.42 12.62
N LEU A 112 -1.74 -7.59 13.24
CA LEU A 112 -1.78 -8.90 12.58
C LEU A 112 -2.94 -9.74 13.10
N THR A 113 -3.36 -10.72 12.31
CA THR A 113 -4.45 -11.62 12.64
C THR A 113 -4.21 -13.02 12.09
N VAL A 114 -4.96 -14.03 12.55
CA VAL A 114 -4.77 -15.42 12.12
C VAL A 114 -5.17 -15.59 10.65
N ASN A 115 -4.27 -16.14 9.85
CA ASN A 115 -4.55 -16.56 8.48
C ASN A 115 -5.38 -17.85 8.48
N ARG A 116 -6.70 -17.72 8.31
CA ARG A 116 -7.61 -18.86 8.22
C ARG A 116 -7.39 -19.75 6.98
N ASN A 117 -6.80 -19.19 5.92
CA ASN A 117 -6.52 -19.92 4.67
C ASN A 117 -5.17 -20.66 4.72
N SER A 118 -4.52 -20.69 5.88
CA SER A 118 -3.22 -21.33 6.03
C SER A 118 -3.30 -22.84 5.87
N THR A 119 -2.44 -23.37 4.99
CA THR A 119 -2.23 -24.80 4.76
C THR A 119 -1.13 -25.38 5.64
N LEU A 120 -0.62 -24.63 6.63
CA LEU A 120 0.40 -25.11 7.55
C LEU A 120 -0.12 -26.28 8.39
N ASP A 121 0.63 -27.38 8.38
CA ASP A 121 0.35 -28.58 9.18
C ASP A 121 0.58 -28.33 10.68
N SER A 122 1.50 -27.42 11.01
CA SER A 122 1.81 -27.00 12.38
C SER A 122 2.19 -25.52 12.46
N GLY A 123 1.98 -24.94 13.63
CA GLY A 123 2.27 -23.53 13.91
C GLY A 123 1.11 -22.58 13.63
N ILE A 124 1.43 -21.28 13.57
CA ILE A 124 0.50 -20.19 13.33
C ILE A 124 0.99 -19.33 12.17
N SER A 125 0.06 -19.00 11.28
CA SER A 125 0.28 -18.10 10.16
C SER A 125 -0.51 -16.83 10.40
N LEU A 126 0.14 -15.69 10.34
CA LEU A 126 -0.45 -14.39 10.58
C LEU A 126 -0.48 -13.56 9.29
N VAL A 127 -1.50 -12.73 9.13
CA VAL A 127 -1.67 -11.81 7.99
C VAL A 127 -2.11 -10.44 8.49
N ILE A 128 -1.92 -9.42 7.67
CA ILE A 128 -2.49 -8.09 7.90
C ILE A 128 -4.01 -8.20 7.68
N PRO A 129 -4.86 -7.77 8.64
CA PRO A 129 -6.30 -8.04 8.60
C PRO A 129 -7.02 -7.26 7.49
N ASN A 130 -6.59 -6.02 7.22
CA ASN A 130 -7.33 -5.11 6.35
C ASN A 130 -6.45 -3.99 5.79
N GLN A 131 -7.07 -3.16 4.95
CA GLN A 131 -6.41 -2.06 4.27
C GLN A 131 -5.84 -1.01 5.22
N PHE A 132 -6.52 -0.75 6.34
CA PHE A 132 -6.05 0.23 7.31
C PHE A 132 -4.72 -0.22 7.93
N MET A 133 -4.67 -1.46 8.40
CA MET A 133 -3.42 -2.02 8.93
C MET A 133 -2.34 -2.09 7.85
N SER A 134 -2.69 -2.40 6.59
CA SER A 134 -1.74 -2.36 5.48
C SER A 134 -1.15 -0.96 5.27
N LYS A 135 -1.93 0.11 5.42
CA LYS A 135 -1.42 1.50 5.33
C LYS A 135 -0.47 1.85 6.47
N LEU A 136 -0.66 1.29 7.67
CA LEU A 136 0.29 1.48 8.77
C LEU A 136 1.62 0.76 8.47
N PHE A 137 1.57 -0.47 7.97
CA PHE A 137 2.78 -1.19 7.52
C PHE A 137 3.47 -0.47 6.35
N ALA A 138 2.70 0.09 5.40
CA ALA A 138 3.21 0.94 4.33
C ALA A 138 4.02 2.11 4.88
N LYS A 139 3.42 2.92 5.76
CA LYS A 139 4.07 4.06 6.40
C LYS A 139 5.34 3.66 7.14
N CYS A 140 5.27 2.62 7.97
CA CYS A 140 6.43 2.09 8.68
C CYS A 140 7.53 1.62 7.71
N THR A 141 7.17 0.97 6.61
CA THR A 141 8.14 0.54 5.59
C THR A 141 8.86 1.75 4.98
N ILE A 142 8.14 2.82 4.68
CA ILE A 142 8.72 4.04 4.12
C ILE A 142 9.76 4.64 5.07
N GLU A 143 9.43 4.76 6.35
CA GLU A 143 10.34 5.29 7.38
C GLU A 143 11.62 4.46 7.53
N PHE A 144 11.47 3.14 7.69
CA PHE A 144 12.60 2.26 8.00
C PHE A 144 13.43 1.86 6.78
N ARG A 145 12.81 1.77 5.59
CA ARG A 145 13.46 1.26 4.37
C ARG A 145 13.89 2.37 3.40
N PHE A 146 13.09 3.42 3.24
CA PHE A 146 13.26 4.40 2.15
C PHE A 146 13.81 5.73 2.64
N ARG A 147 13.20 6.38 3.65
CA ARG A 147 13.53 7.76 4.04
C ARG A 147 14.97 7.94 4.57
N ASN A 148 15.57 6.89 5.12
CA ASN A 148 16.98 6.92 5.57
C ASN A 148 18.00 6.57 4.46
N ASN A 149 17.55 6.37 3.21
CA ASN A 149 18.42 5.98 2.10
C ASN A 149 18.84 7.21 1.26
N ALA A 150 20.15 7.45 1.14
CA ALA A 150 20.68 8.61 0.41
C ALA A 150 20.32 8.64 -1.08
N VAL A 151 20.17 7.48 -1.72
CA VAL A 151 19.77 7.37 -3.12
C VAL A 151 18.30 7.74 -3.27
N PHE A 152 17.46 7.29 -2.32
CA PHE A 152 16.06 7.70 -2.27
C PHE A 152 15.91 9.22 -2.13
N SER A 153 16.66 9.84 -1.21
CA SER A 153 16.56 11.29 -0.95
C SER A 153 17.09 12.18 -2.07
N SER A 154 18.09 11.72 -2.85
CA SER A 154 18.77 12.56 -3.86
C SER A 154 18.05 12.66 -5.20
N GLN A 155 17.29 11.62 -5.58
CA GLN A 155 16.55 11.60 -6.84
C GLN A 155 15.27 12.43 -6.75
N LYS A 156 14.69 12.82 -7.88
CA LYS A 156 13.37 13.45 -7.96
C LYS A 156 12.59 12.88 -9.13
N LEU A 157 11.28 12.70 -8.96
CA LEU A 157 10.41 12.35 -10.07
C LEU A 157 10.00 13.63 -10.81
N ASP A 158 9.99 13.57 -12.13
CA ASP A 158 9.53 14.67 -12.97
C ASP A 158 8.00 14.64 -13.09
N VAL A 159 7.34 15.56 -12.40
CA VAL A 159 5.87 15.69 -12.41
C VAL A 159 5.40 16.91 -13.21
N SER A 160 6.28 17.53 -14.02
CA SER A 160 5.97 18.77 -14.75
C SER A 160 4.79 18.60 -15.72
N GLU A 161 4.72 17.47 -16.41
CA GLU A 161 3.61 17.07 -17.29
C GLU A 161 2.29 16.94 -16.52
N MET A 162 2.32 16.37 -15.30
CA MET A 162 1.13 16.30 -14.45
C MET A 162 0.67 17.68 -14.02
N LEU A 163 1.57 18.54 -13.54
CA LEU A 163 1.26 19.90 -13.10
C LEU A 163 0.69 20.76 -14.24
N SER A 164 1.18 20.55 -15.47
CA SER A 164 0.71 21.24 -16.68
C SER A 164 -0.57 20.61 -17.26
N VAL A 165 -1.09 19.55 -16.64
CA VAL A 165 -2.29 18.83 -17.06
C VAL A 165 -2.14 18.27 -18.49
N GLU A 166 -0.95 17.75 -18.83
CA GLU A 166 -0.66 17.12 -20.12
C GLU A 166 -1.17 15.67 -20.17
N ASP A 167 -1.40 15.16 -21.39
CA ASP A 167 -1.83 13.76 -21.64
C ASP A 167 -0.63 12.80 -21.76
N ASP A 168 0.53 13.30 -22.18
CA ASP A 168 1.76 12.53 -22.27
C ASP A 168 2.55 12.63 -20.95
N LEU A 169 2.78 11.47 -20.32
CA LEU A 169 3.54 11.35 -19.07
C LEU A 169 4.93 10.72 -19.31
N SER A 170 5.51 10.92 -20.48
CA SER A 170 6.80 10.34 -20.87
C SER A 170 7.95 10.77 -19.96
N SER A 171 8.01 12.04 -19.54
CA SER A 171 9.05 12.53 -18.63
C SER A 171 8.87 11.93 -17.23
N PHE A 172 7.63 11.82 -16.76
CA PHE A 172 7.32 11.12 -15.51
C PHE A 172 7.74 9.65 -15.56
N ALA A 173 7.36 8.91 -16.60
CA ALA A 173 7.70 7.50 -16.78
C ALA A 173 9.23 7.27 -16.86
N SER A 174 9.93 8.17 -17.56
CA SER A 174 11.40 8.13 -17.69
C SER A 174 12.08 8.39 -16.34
N SER A 175 11.63 9.39 -15.59
CA SER A 175 12.16 9.68 -14.25
C SER A 175 11.90 8.55 -13.24
N CYS A 176 10.74 7.89 -13.33
CA CYS A 176 10.46 6.68 -12.55
C CYS A 176 11.46 5.57 -12.87
N THR A 177 11.77 5.36 -14.16
CA THR A 177 12.71 4.34 -14.61
C THR A 177 14.13 4.58 -14.06
N GLU A 178 14.60 5.82 -14.14
CA GLU A 178 15.91 6.21 -13.59
C GLU A 178 15.96 5.99 -12.07
N PHE A 179 14.94 6.48 -11.36
CA PHE A 179 14.83 6.33 -9.92
C PHE A 179 14.82 4.86 -9.47
N LEU A 180 13.97 4.03 -10.08
CA LEU A 180 13.85 2.62 -9.74
C LEU A 180 15.13 1.84 -10.05
N SER A 181 15.83 2.17 -11.14
CA SER A 181 17.12 1.55 -11.49
C SER A 181 18.17 1.76 -10.40
N LEU A 182 18.20 2.95 -9.81
CA LEU A 182 19.10 3.28 -8.71
C LEU A 182 18.68 2.61 -7.40
N ILE A 183 17.39 2.58 -7.07
CA ILE A 183 16.93 1.96 -5.81
C ILE A 183 17.10 0.44 -5.82
N MET A 184 16.82 -0.22 -6.94
CA MET A 184 16.97 -1.67 -7.07
C MET A 184 18.43 -2.13 -7.01
N SER A 185 19.34 -1.39 -7.67
CA SER A 185 20.77 -1.74 -7.69
C SER A 185 21.43 -1.67 -6.30
N ASN A 186 20.90 -0.82 -5.41
CA ASN A 186 21.36 -0.70 -4.03
C ASN A 186 20.78 -1.75 -3.06
N GLN A 187 20.20 -2.84 -3.59
CA GLN A 187 19.58 -3.91 -2.81
C GLN A 187 18.47 -3.44 -1.85
N VAL A 188 17.93 -2.25 -2.05
CA VAL A 188 16.78 -1.77 -1.26
C VAL A 188 15.54 -2.60 -1.63
N LEU A 189 15.46 -3.06 -2.88
CA LEU A 189 14.35 -3.82 -3.45
C LEU A 189 14.85 -5.10 -4.14
N VAL A 190 15.52 -5.98 -3.38
CA VAL A 190 16.12 -7.24 -3.89
C VAL A 190 15.09 -8.13 -4.62
N HIS A 191 13.83 -8.09 -4.20
CA HIS A 191 12.72 -8.83 -4.79
C HIS A 191 11.49 -7.93 -4.95
N MET A 192 11.53 -7.01 -5.93
CA MET A 192 10.39 -6.14 -6.19
C MET A 192 9.16 -6.95 -6.62
N LYS A 193 8.01 -6.54 -6.09
CA LYS A 193 6.65 -6.89 -6.55
C LYS A 193 5.82 -5.61 -6.64
N GLU A 194 4.58 -5.72 -7.09
CA GLU A 194 3.63 -4.60 -7.22
C GLU A 194 3.49 -3.78 -5.93
N MET A 195 3.34 -4.40 -4.77
CA MET A 195 3.26 -3.65 -3.50
C MET A 195 4.51 -2.79 -3.25
N ALA A 196 5.70 -3.31 -3.55
CA ALA A 196 6.94 -2.56 -3.40
C ALA A 196 7.06 -1.42 -4.42
N LEU A 197 6.60 -1.64 -5.66
CA LEU A 197 6.51 -0.60 -6.70
C LEU A 197 5.56 0.53 -6.27
N ASN A 198 4.35 0.18 -5.82
CA ASN A 198 3.34 1.14 -5.37
C ASN A 198 3.89 1.97 -4.21
N LEU A 199 4.52 1.32 -3.23
CA LEU A 199 5.06 1.99 -2.04
C LEU A 199 6.23 2.90 -2.35
N VAL A 200 7.19 2.47 -3.19
CA VAL A 200 8.38 3.28 -3.47
C VAL A 200 8.02 4.52 -4.29
N LEU A 201 7.10 4.38 -5.27
CA LEU A 201 6.62 5.52 -6.05
C LEU A 201 5.73 6.44 -5.20
N TYR A 202 4.82 5.89 -4.40
CA TYR A 202 4.04 6.67 -3.43
C TYR A 202 4.94 7.48 -2.52
N ALA A 203 5.89 6.83 -1.85
CA ALA A 203 6.79 7.47 -0.90
C ALA A 203 7.55 8.63 -1.55
N LYS A 204 7.93 8.47 -2.82
CA LYS A 204 8.69 9.48 -3.54
C LYS A 204 7.83 10.65 -4.00
N LEU A 205 6.61 10.38 -4.47
CA LEU A 205 5.64 11.40 -4.82
C LEU A 205 5.13 12.15 -3.57
N GLU A 206 5.01 11.47 -2.43
CA GLU A 206 4.57 12.06 -1.17
C GLU A 206 5.50 13.19 -0.71
N GLU A 207 6.81 13.13 -1.00
CA GLU A 207 7.78 14.21 -0.72
C GLU A 207 7.43 15.53 -1.45
N LEU A 208 6.65 15.46 -2.53
CA LEU A 208 6.18 16.61 -3.30
C LEU A 208 4.86 17.17 -2.75
N SER A 209 4.24 16.52 -1.76
CA SER A 209 2.93 16.93 -1.25
C SER A 209 2.97 18.34 -0.67
N LYS A 210 2.12 19.21 -1.23
CA LYS A 210 1.94 20.61 -0.88
C LYS A 210 0.44 20.95 -0.95
N ASP A 211 0.07 22.19 -0.66
CA ASP A 211 -1.35 22.61 -0.64
C ASP A 211 -2.09 22.27 -1.95
N ASP A 212 -1.41 22.32 -3.10
CA ASP A 212 -1.94 22.07 -4.44
C ASP A 212 -1.59 20.68 -5.02
N PHE A 213 -0.79 19.87 -4.33
CA PHE A 213 -0.34 18.55 -4.79
C PHE A 213 -0.58 17.49 -3.71
N GLU A 214 -1.47 16.55 -3.95
CA GLU A 214 -1.84 15.48 -3.01
C GLU A 214 -1.66 14.10 -3.64
N VAL A 215 -1.08 13.17 -2.90
CA VAL A 215 -0.90 11.78 -3.33
C VAL A 215 -1.58 10.86 -2.34
N ARG A 216 -2.37 9.90 -2.82
CA ARG A 216 -2.98 8.86 -1.99
C ARG A 216 -2.62 7.47 -2.51
N LEU A 217 -2.09 6.65 -1.61
CA LEU A 217 -1.89 5.22 -1.81
C LEU A 217 -3.16 4.45 -1.43
N GLN A 218 -3.55 3.47 -2.24
CA GLN A 218 -4.65 2.54 -1.93
C GLN A 218 -5.92 3.30 -1.54
N LYS A 219 -6.28 4.28 -2.38
CA LYS A 219 -7.48 5.10 -2.17
C LYS A 219 -8.70 4.21 -2.38
N SER A 220 -9.62 4.23 -1.41
CA SER A 220 -10.89 3.52 -1.56
C SER A 220 -11.74 4.21 -2.63
N LEU A 221 -12.32 3.41 -3.52
CA LEU A 221 -13.15 3.84 -4.64
C LEU A 221 -14.44 3.03 -4.68
N ARG A 222 -15.58 3.70 -4.83
CA ARG A 222 -16.89 3.06 -4.94
C ARG A 222 -17.24 2.84 -6.41
N VAL A 223 -17.03 1.61 -6.88
CA VAL A 223 -17.35 1.19 -8.25
C VAL A 223 -18.75 0.58 -8.28
N VAL A 224 -19.63 1.10 -9.13
CA VAL A 224 -21.02 0.64 -9.25
C VAL A 224 -21.04 -0.83 -9.69
N GLY A 225 -21.78 -1.67 -8.97
CA GLY A 225 -21.90 -3.10 -9.27
C GLY A 225 -20.75 -3.98 -8.77
N GLU A 226 -19.60 -3.40 -8.43
CA GLU A 226 -18.43 -4.14 -7.93
C GLU A 226 -18.09 -3.84 -6.47
N GLY A 227 -18.68 -2.80 -5.89
CA GLY A 227 -18.44 -2.40 -4.50
C GLY A 227 -17.17 -1.59 -4.32
N GLU A 228 -16.55 -1.76 -3.16
CA GLU A 228 -15.38 -0.99 -2.72
C GLU A 228 -14.09 -1.60 -3.32
N LYS A 229 -13.32 -0.77 -4.02
CA LYS A 229 -12.05 -1.12 -4.68
C LYS A 229 -10.93 -0.18 -4.21
N PHE A 230 -9.68 -0.51 -4.53
CA PHE A 230 -8.54 0.28 -4.12
C PHE A 230 -7.66 0.60 -5.31
N ALA A 231 -7.53 1.89 -5.60
CA ALA A 231 -6.58 2.37 -6.61
C ALA A 231 -5.18 2.42 -6.03
N ASP A 232 -4.18 1.98 -6.81
CA ASP A 232 -2.78 1.98 -6.41
C ASP A 232 -2.31 3.38 -6.03
N LEU A 233 -2.30 4.31 -7.00
CA LEU A 233 -1.94 5.70 -6.79
C LEU A 233 -3.02 6.63 -7.34
N VAL A 234 -3.38 7.62 -6.52
CA VAL A 234 -4.24 8.74 -6.93
C VAL A 234 -3.49 10.03 -6.62
N VAL A 235 -3.09 10.75 -7.67
CA VAL A 235 -2.38 12.03 -7.58
C VAL A 235 -3.36 13.13 -7.96
N THR A 236 -3.55 14.12 -7.09
CA THR A 236 -4.34 15.32 -7.38
C THR A 236 -3.38 16.48 -7.49
N VAL A 237 -3.42 17.17 -8.64
CA VAL A 237 -2.59 18.36 -8.92
C VAL A 237 -3.48 19.59 -9.06
N ASN A 238 -2.89 20.76 -8.83
CA ASN A 238 -3.58 22.05 -8.88
C ASN A 238 -4.84 22.05 -8.01
N LYS A 239 -4.77 21.40 -6.85
CA LYS A 239 -5.92 21.21 -5.97
C LYS A 239 -6.50 22.56 -5.55
N GLY A 240 -7.81 22.72 -5.68
CA GLY A 240 -8.53 23.95 -5.35
C GLY A 240 -8.47 25.05 -6.40
N THR A 241 -7.87 24.82 -7.57
CA THR A 241 -7.88 25.74 -8.71
C THR A 241 -8.87 25.30 -9.80
N ASP A 242 -9.03 26.12 -10.82
CA ASP A 242 -9.79 25.81 -12.05
C ASP A 242 -9.13 24.73 -12.92
N THR A 243 -7.83 24.50 -12.72
CA THR A 243 -7.03 23.47 -13.42
C THR A 243 -6.81 22.20 -12.59
N GLU A 244 -7.58 22.00 -11.51
CA GLU A 244 -7.53 20.79 -10.69
C GLU A 244 -7.71 19.54 -11.58
N CYS A 245 -6.77 18.59 -11.46
CA CYS A 245 -6.78 17.35 -12.22
C CYS A 245 -6.40 16.17 -11.31
N ILE A 246 -7.08 15.04 -11.49
CA ILE A 246 -6.80 13.80 -10.78
C ILE A 246 -6.18 12.79 -11.75
N TYR A 247 -4.96 12.40 -11.49
CA TYR A 247 -4.28 11.29 -12.14
C TYR A 247 -4.53 10.01 -11.35
N LEU A 248 -5.26 9.08 -11.98
CA LEU A 248 -5.50 7.73 -11.45
C LEU A 248 -4.52 6.78 -12.14
N ILE A 249 -3.53 6.28 -11.40
CA ILE A 249 -2.44 5.47 -11.97
C ILE A 249 -2.55 4.05 -11.42
N GLU A 250 -2.78 3.10 -12.32
CA GLU A 250 -2.71 1.67 -12.04
C GLU A 250 -1.31 1.16 -12.40
N LEU A 251 -0.66 0.50 -11.44
CA LEU A 251 0.71 0.04 -11.56
C LEU A 251 0.76 -1.47 -11.65
N LYS A 252 1.44 -1.99 -12.68
CA LYS A 252 1.77 -3.42 -12.77
C LYS A 252 3.26 -3.64 -12.83
N TYR A 253 3.67 -4.80 -12.34
CA TYR A 253 5.07 -5.20 -12.30
C TYR A 253 5.28 -6.58 -12.91
N LEU A 254 6.32 -6.69 -13.73
CA LEU A 254 6.88 -7.94 -14.24
C LEU A 254 8.38 -7.95 -13.94
N THR A 255 8.95 -9.12 -13.72
CA THR A 255 10.41 -9.29 -13.74
C THR A 255 10.93 -9.15 -15.18
N LYS A 256 12.22 -8.80 -15.34
CA LYS A 256 12.84 -8.71 -16.68
C LYS A 256 12.73 -10.03 -17.44
N THR A 257 12.89 -11.15 -16.74
CA THR A 257 12.78 -12.50 -17.30
C THR A 257 11.37 -12.76 -17.83
N GLU A 258 10.34 -12.47 -17.02
CA GLU A 258 8.94 -12.60 -17.41
C GLU A 258 8.58 -11.74 -18.62
N ALA A 259 9.19 -10.56 -18.78
CA ALA A 259 8.98 -9.70 -19.94
C ALA A 259 9.73 -10.18 -21.20
N SER A 260 10.90 -10.83 -21.05
CA SER A 260 11.78 -11.22 -22.16
C SER A 260 11.50 -12.61 -22.76
N ASP A 261 10.78 -13.49 -22.05
CA ASP A 261 10.51 -14.85 -22.52
C ASP A 261 9.56 -14.85 -23.74
N LYS A 262 9.53 -15.94 -24.52
CA LYS A 262 8.56 -16.08 -25.64
C LYS A 262 7.11 -16.13 -25.16
N SER A 263 6.87 -16.65 -23.95
CA SER A 263 5.62 -16.46 -23.21
C SER A 263 5.49 -15.04 -22.65
N GLY A 264 6.61 -14.34 -22.46
CA GLY A 264 6.69 -12.99 -21.95
C GLY A 264 6.08 -11.92 -22.85
N GLU A 265 6.12 -12.07 -24.18
CA GLU A 265 5.36 -11.16 -25.05
C GLU A 265 3.85 -11.30 -24.84
N SER A 266 3.37 -12.52 -24.53
CA SER A 266 1.98 -12.73 -24.12
C SER A 266 1.71 -12.27 -22.69
N SER A 267 2.66 -12.45 -21.75
CA SER A 267 2.55 -11.97 -20.38
C SER A 267 2.47 -10.44 -20.33
N LEU A 268 3.35 -9.73 -21.03
CA LEU A 268 3.34 -8.27 -21.11
C LEU A 268 2.02 -7.76 -21.70
N LYS A 269 1.54 -8.35 -22.79
CA LYS A 269 0.26 -7.98 -23.40
C LYS A 269 -0.92 -8.21 -22.43
N ASN A 270 -0.93 -9.34 -21.72
CA ASN A 270 -1.96 -9.63 -20.73
C ASN A 270 -1.90 -8.64 -19.56
N THR A 271 -0.71 -8.38 -19.02
CA THR A 271 -0.51 -7.41 -17.93
C THR A 271 -0.94 -6.00 -18.33
N ILE A 272 -0.64 -5.58 -19.55
CA ILE A 272 -1.13 -4.29 -20.10
C ILE A 272 -2.65 -4.30 -20.17
N MET A 273 -3.26 -5.35 -20.73
CA MET A 273 -4.72 -5.47 -20.82
C MET A 273 -5.39 -5.43 -19.44
N ASP A 274 -4.84 -6.16 -18.47
CA ASP A 274 -5.32 -6.18 -17.09
C ASP A 274 -5.23 -4.79 -16.44
N ALA A 275 -4.11 -4.08 -16.63
CA ALA A 275 -3.93 -2.71 -16.14
C ALA A 275 -4.95 -1.74 -16.75
N LYS A 276 -5.17 -1.82 -18.06
CA LYS A 276 -6.17 -1.01 -18.78
C LYS A 276 -7.57 -1.26 -18.27
N GLU A 277 -7.97 -2.52 -18.18
CA GLU A 277 -9.28 -2.89 -17.69
C GLU A 277 -9.49 -2.41 -16.25
N GLN A 278 -8.50 -2.60 -15.38
CA GLN A 278 -8.58 -2.22 -13.98
C GLN A 278 -8.71 -0.69 -13.82
N VAL A 279 -7.87 0.09 -14.50
CA VAL A 279 -7.91 1.55 -14.38
C VAL A 279 -9.18 2.15 -14.99
N LEU A 280 -9.71 1.60 -16.08
CA LEU A 280 -10.99 2.01 -16.67
C LEU A 280 -12.16 1.70 -15.73
N LYS A 281 -12.16 0.54 -15.08
CA LYS A 281 -13.15 0.20 -14.03
C LYS A 281 -13.08 1.23 -12.90
N TYR A 282 -11.89 1.57 -12.42
CA TYR A 282 -11.71 2.54 -11.32
C TYR A 282 -12.07 3.97 -11.71
N LYS A 283 -11.82 4.39 -12.96
CA LYS A 283 -12.23 5.69 -13.51
C LYS A 283 -13.75 5.91 -13.40
N SER A 284 -14.54 4.83 -13.44
CA SER A 284 -16.00 4.88 -13.33
C SER A 284 -16.54 5.07 -11.90
N ALA A 285 -15.66 5.13 -10.89
CA ALA A 285 -16.07 5.23 -9.49
C ALA A 285 -16.91 6.49 -9.19
N LEU A 286 -17.81 6.38 -8.22
CA LEU A 286 -18.68 7.49 -7.81
C LEU A 286 -17.88 8.69 -7.26
N ASP A 287 -16.73 8.43 -6.65
CA ASP A 287 -15.81 9.40 -6.04
C ASP A 287 -15.20 10.40 -7.05
N PHE A 288 -15.36 10.07 -8.33
CA PHE A 288 -14.80 10.73 -9.49
C PHE A 288 -15.85 11.46 -10.35
N LYS A 289 -17.13 11.35 -10.00
CA LYS A 289 -18.22 12.00 -10.72
C LYS A 289 -18.05 13.53 -10.73
N GLY A 290 -18.00 14.11 -11.93
CA GLY A 290 -17.91 15.56 -12.13
C GLY A 290 -16.52 16.16 -11.92
N LYS A 291 -15.47 15.34 -11.83
CA LYS A 291 -14.07 15.77 -11.69
C LYS A 291 -13.30 15.56 -12.98
N ASN A 292 -12.25 16.35 -13.21
CA ASN A 292 -11.30 16.14 -14.29
C ASN A 292 -10.33 15.01 -13.91
N ILE A 293 -10.38 13.89 -14.63
CA ILE A 293 -9.59 12.70 -14.31
C ILE A 293 -8.91 12.15 -15.55
N LYS A 294 -7.62 11.88 -15.41
CA LYS A 294 -6.83 11.14 -16.39
C LYS A 294 -6.41 9.81 -15.79
N ALA A 295 -6.81 8.72 -16.43
CA ALA A 295 -6.54 7.37 -15.97
C ALA A 295 -5.36 6.79 -16.77
N TYR A 296 -4.33 6.29 -16.09
CA TYR A 296 -3.14 5.74 -16.70
C TYR A 296 -2.93 4.29 -16.27
N ALA A 297 -2.59 3.45 -17.25
CA ALA A 297 -2.02 2.15 -16.99
C ALA A 297 -0.50 2.24 -17.19
N MET A 298 0.24 1.89 -16.15
CA MET A 298 1.70 1.88 -16.15
C MET A 298 2.22 0.47 -15.85
N VAL A 299 3.06 -0.08 -16.72
CA VAL A 299 3.66 -1.41 -16.56
C VAL A 299 5.17 -1.30 -16.51
N PHE A 300 5.75 -1.89 -15.46
CA PHE A 300 7.20 -1.92 -15.25
C PHE A 300 7.74 -3.35 -15.46
N ALA A 301 8.85 -3.47 -16.20
CA ALA A 301 9.62 -4.69 -16.36
C ALA A 301 10.98 -4.53 -15.65
N GLY A 302 11.08 -5.02 -14.41
CA GLY A 302 12.14 -4.58 -13.51
C GLY A 302 12.00 -3.07 -13.22
N PRO A 303 13.07 -2.28 -13.33
CA PRO A 303 12.98 -0.83 -13.14
C PRO A 303 12.41 -0.10 -14.35
N ASP A 304 12.33 -0.74 -15.52
CA ASP A 304 12.02 -0.08 -16.79
C ASP A 304 10.51 0.08 -16.97
N CYS A 305 10.02 1.32 -17.10
CA CYS A 305 8.64 1.58 -17.51
C CYS A 305 8.49 1.23 -18.99
N VAL A 306 7.86 0.10 -19.28
CA VAL A 306 7.71 -0.43 -20.66
C VAL A 306 6.38 -0.05 -21.28
N TYR A 307 5.45 0.48 -20.48
CA TYR A 307 4.15 0.94 -20.94
C TYR A 307 3.64 2.06 -20.04
N CYS A 308 3.22 3.18 -20.62
CA CYS A 308 2.59 4.30 -19.93
C CYS A 308 1.66 5.00 -20.92
N GLU A 309 0.35 4.75 -20.84
CA GLU A 309 -0.63 5.45 -21.67
C GLU A 309 -1.91 5.75 -20.90
N GLN A 310 -2.57 6.85 -21.30
CA GLN A 310 -3.88 7.23 -20.83
C GLN A 310 -4.98 6.32 -21.41
N GLN A 311 -6.01 6.03 -20.60
CA GLN A 311 -7.17 5.21 -20.94
C GLN A 311 -8.49 6.00 -20.87
#